data_AF-A0A7X4CX50-F1
#
_entry.id   AF-A0A7X4CX50-F1
#
_cell.length_a   1.000
_cell.length_b   1.000
_cell.length_c   1.000
_cell.angle_alpha   90.00
_cell.angle_beta   90.00
_cell.angle_gamma   90.00
#
_symmetry.space_group_name_H-M   'P 1'
#
loop_
_entity.id
_entity.type
_entity.pdbx_description
1 polymer ?
#
loop_
_entity_poly.entity_id
_entity_poly.type
_entity_poly.pdbx_seq_one_letter_code
_entity_poly.pdbx_strand_id
1 'polypeptide(L)'
;MNATPSERPALTTAQRTLDTLKYFFEAGLDDARMVLRTARAIVRDREHSEPAETAAAGEPKPPAARSQRSTPLTEAQVHDIRRRYQPGETASALAQECGRTLKAIRTIACRGTWTHLPPEPGEYRHANPAESKKTTPSKTPLPASPPKTA
;
A
#
# COMPACT_ATOMS: atom_id res chain seq x y z
N MET A 1 56.66 -10.89 -27.80
CA MET A 1 55.32 -10.70 -28.38
C MET A 1 54.33 -10.77 -27.22
N ASN A 2 53.98 -9.64 -26.63
CA ASN A 2 53.08 -9.58 -25.46
C ASN A 2 51.72 -9.08 -25.91
N ALA A 3 50.71 -9.91 -25.74
CA ALA A 3 49.31 -9.56 -25.98
C ALA A 3 48.83 -8.57 -24.92
N THR A 4 48.37 -7.40 -25.37
CA THR A 4 47.74 -6.37 -24.54
C THR A 4 46.41 -6.89 -23.99
N PRO A 5 46.14 -6.76 -22.68
CA PRO A 5 44.86 -7.15 -22.12
C PRO A 5 43.84 -6.00 -22.21
N SER A 6 42.63 -6.38 -22.59
CA SER A 6 41.40 -5.92 -21.92
C SER A 6 40.91 -4.50 -22.24
N GLU A 7 40.41 -4.30 -23.46
CA GLU A 7 39.25 -3.43 -23.67
C GLU A 7 38.01 -4.11 -23.07
N ARG A 8 37.69 -3.79 -21.80
CA ARG A 8 36.32 -3.97 -21.31
C ARG A 8 35.51 -2.79 -21.84
N PRO A 9 34.44 -2.99 -22.61
CA PRO A 9 33.58 -1.89 -23.00
C PRO A 9 33.03 -1.28 -21.71
N ALA A 10 33.32 0.01 -21.52
CA ALA A 10 32.63 0.84 -20.54
C ALA A 10 31.16 0.84 -20.94
N LEU A 11 30.39 -0.15 -20.44
CA LEU A 11 28.94 -0.11 -20.54
C LEU A 11 28.53 1.22 -19.92
N THR A 12 28.09 2.11 -20.79
CA THR A 12 27.64 3.44 -20.42
C THR A 12 26.57 3.27 -19.36
N THR A 13 26.61 4.11 -18.32
CA THR A 13 25.60 4.12 -17.25
C THR A 13 24.17 4.12 -17.82
N ALA A 14 23.99 4.73 -19.00
CA ALA A 14 22.77 4.73 -19.79
C ALA A 14 22.27 3.34 -20.21
N GLN A 15 23.16 2.42 -20.60
CA GLN A 15 22.77 1.07 -21.00
C GLN A 15 22.28 0.25 -19.79
N ARG A 16 22.90 0.47 -18.62
CA ARG A 16 22.47 -0.16 -17.36
C ARG A 16 21.11 0.32 -16.90
N THR A 17 20.82 1.62 -17.03
CA THR A 17 19.49 2.16 -16.72
C THR A 17 18.43 1.62 -17.67
N LEU A 18 18.73 1.50 -18.96
CA LEU A 18 17.78 0.95 -19.94
C LEU A 18 17.47 -0.53 -19.70
N ASP A 19 18.47 -1.35 -19.39
CA ASP A 19 18.27 -2.77 -19.07
C ASP A 19 17.44 -2.95 -17.78
N THR A 20 17.72 -2.09 -16.79
CA THR A 20 16.96 -2.06 -15.53
C THR A 20 15.49 -1.69 -15.78
N LEU A 21 15.23 -0.65 -16.59
CA LEU A 21 13.87 -0.22 -16.93
C LEU A 21 13.12 -1.28 -17.77
N LYS A 22 13.83 -2.01 -18.63
CA LYS A 22 13.24 -3.09 -19.43
C LYS A 22 12.85 -4.28 -18.57
N TYR A 23 13.69 -4.67 -17.62
CA TYR A 23 13.37 -5.70 -16.63
C TYR A 23 12.14 -5.34 -15.78
N PHE A 24 11.98 -4.06 -15.42
CA PHE A 24 10.79 -3.56 -14.71
C PHE A 24 9.50 -3.56 -15.55
N PHE A 25 9.62 -3.42 -16.87
CA PHE A 25 8.47 -3.45 -17.76
C PHE A 25 7.95 -4.89 -17.99
N GLU A 26 8.86 -5.87 -18.07
CA GLU A 26 8.52 -7.28 -18.28
C GLU A 26 8.09 -8.01 -16.98
N ALA A 27 8.54 -7.58 -15.80
CA ALA A 27 8.21 -8.21 -14.51
C ALA A 27 6.82 -7.83 -13.93
N GLY A 28 6.10 -6.89 -14.55
CA GLY A 28 4.79 -6.43 -14.07
C GLY A 28 4.86 -5.32 -13.01
N LEU A 29 3.92 -4.37 -13.08
CA LEU A 29 3.94 -3.08 -12.35
C LEU A 29 3.98 -3.16 -10.82
N ASP A 30 3.71 -4.31 -10.21
CA ASP A 30 3.73 -4.48 -8.76
C ASP A 30 5.15 -4.46 -8.17
N ASP A 31 6.17 -4.91 -8.91
CA ASP A 31 7.55 -4.99 -8.44
C ASP A 31 8.26 -3.62 -8.46
N ALA A 32 8.02 -2.81 -9.50
CA ALA A 32 8.55 -1.45 -9.62
C ALA A 32 8.11 -0.53 -8.46
N ARG A 33 6.89 -0.74 -7.94
CA ARG A 33 6.39 -0.02 -6.75
C ARG A 33 7.08 -0.46 -5.47
N MET A 34 7.49 -1.73 -5.37
CA MET A 34 8.26 -2.22 -4.23
C MET A 34 9.67 -1.59 -4.22
N VAL A 35 10.35 -1.55 -5.37
CA VAL A 35 11.69 -0.96 -5.47
C VAL A 35 11.67 0.55 -5.19
N LEU A 36 10.65 1.28 -5.63
CA LEU A 36 10.47 2.69 -5.29
C LEU A 36 10.19 2.91 -3.78
N ARG A 37 9.49 2.00 -3.10
CA ARG A 37 9.32 2.06 -1.64
C ARG A 37 10.64 1.83 -0.91
N THR A 38 11.41 0.84 -1.35
CA THR A 38 12.71 0.50 -0.74
C THR A 38 13.73 1.62 -0.94
N ALA A 39 13.83 2.18 -2.15
CA ALA A 39 14.70 3.33 -2.43
C ALA A 39 14.32 4.56 -1.58
N ARG A 40 13.02 4.81 -1.39
CA ARG A 40 12.54 5.93 -0.55
C ARG A 40 12.76 5.70 0.94
N ALA A 41 12.78 4.45 1.41
CA ALA A 41 13.12 4.11 2.79
C ALA A 41 14.62 4.36 3.07
N ILE A 42 15.50 3.96 2.14
CA ILE A 42 16.96 4.14 2.26
C ILE A 42 17.35 5.63 2.31
N VAL A 43 16.68 6.49 1.54
CA VAL A 43 16.94 7.95 1.58
C VAL A 43 16.47 8.57 2.91
N ARG A 44 15.43 8.03 3.55
CA ARG A 44 14.89 8.55 4.80
C ARG A 44 15.77 8.24 6.02
N ASP A 45 16.42 7.08 6.02
CA ASP A 45 17.30 6.66 7.12
C ASP A 45 18.54 7.58 7.27
N ARG A 46 18.94 8.24 6.17
CA ARG A 46 20.10 9.13 6.16
C ARG A 46 19.85 10.51 6.81
N GLU A 47 18.59 10.91 7.00
CA GLU A 47 18.24 12.20 7.62
C GLU A 47 17.83 12.08 9.10
N HIS A 48 18.01 10.90 9.73
CA HIS A 48 17.69 10.68 11.15
C HIS A 48 18.92 10.38 12.01
N SER A 49 20.13 10.61 11.51
CA SER A 49 21.35 10.54 12.29
C SER A 49 21.90 11.95 12.61
N GLU A 50 21.07 12.78 13.24
CA GLU A 50 21.53 13.93 14.01
C GLU A 50 21.44 13.54 15.50
N PRO A 51 22.53 13.62 16.28
CA PRO A 51 22.52 13.23 17.67
C PRO A 51 21.68 14.21 18.50
N ALA A 52 20.80 13.65 19.31
CA ALA A 52 20.08 14.36 20.34
C ALA A 52 21.06 14.91 21.38
N GLU A 53 21.07 16.22 21.61
CA GLU A 53 21.24 16.76 22.97
C GLU A 53 20.86 18.24 23.04
N THR A 54 19.62 18.51 23.44
CA THR A 54 19.35 19.56 24.42
C THR A 54 17.96 19.37 25.02
N ALA A 55 17.97 19.07 26.32
CA ALA A 55 16.81 19.08 27.17
C ALA A 55 16.34 20.52 27.46
N ALA A 56 15.08 20.62 27.87
CA ALA A 56 14.44 21.71 28.63
C ALA A 56 13.87 22.90 27.84
N ALA A 57 12.57 22.81 27.54
CA ALA A 57 11.55 23.77 27.99
C ALA A 57 10.18 23.26 27.53
N GLY A 58 9.19 23.22 28.42
CA GLY A 58 7.85 22.71 28.10
C GLY A 58 7.20 23.46 26.95
N GLU A 59 7.26 22.88 25.74
CA GLU A 59 6.53 23.38 24.60
C GLU A 59 5.03 23.29 24.93
N PRO A 60 4.29 24.41 24.91
CA PRO A 60 2.87 24.38 25.17
C PRO A 60 2.22 23.48 24.13
N LYS A 61 1.62 22.38 24.60
CA LYS A 61 0.81 21.47 23.79
C LYS A 61 -0.04 22.33 22.85
N PRO A 62 0.18 22.27 21.52
CA PRO A 62 -0.49 23.16 20.60
C PRO A 62 -2.00 23.05 20.86
N PRO A 63 -2.71 24.19 21.02
CA PRO A 63 -4.12 24.17 21.36
C PRO A 63 -4.82 23.29 20.35
N ALA A 64 -5.53 22.26 20.83
CA ALA A 64 -6.15 21.25 19.99
C ALA A 64 -6.83 21.94 18.81
N ALA A 65 -6.23 21.81 17.62
CA ALA A 65 -6.61 22.57 16.45
C ALA A 65 -8.11 22.37 16.27
N ARG A 66 -8.87 23.47 16.36
CA ARG A 66 -10.33 23.44 16.26
C ARG A 66 -10.69 22.58 15.06
N SER A 67 -11.48 21.54 15.30
CA SER A 67 -11.94 20.59 14.28
C SER A 67 -12.37 21.40 13.06
N GLN A 68 -11.53 21.39 12.01
CA GLN A 68 -11.85 22.09 10.78
C GLN A 68 -13.13 21.45 10.26
N ARG A 69 -14.16 22.27 10.04
CA ARG A 69 -15.42 21.79 9.48
C ARG A 69 -15.10 21.22 8.11
N SER A 70 -15.01 19.91 8.05
CA SER A 70 -14.59 19.21 6.85
C SER A 70 -15.72 19.34 5.81
N THR A 71 -15.44 19.91 4.65
CA THR A 71 -16.39 20.09 3.53
C THR A 71 -17.07 18.77 3.22
N PRO A 72 -18.40 18.65 3.15
CA PRO A 72 -19.09 17.37 2.94
C PRO A 72 -18.58 16.65 1.69
N LEU A 73 -18.50 15.31 1.76
CA LEU A 73 -18.07 14.48 0.63
C LEU A 73 -19.20 14.41 -0.40
N THR A 74 -18.84 14.53 -1.67
CA THR A 74 -19.78 14.29 -2.78
C THR A 74 -19.81 12.81 -3.16
N GLU A 75 -20.87 12.37 -3.82
CA GLU A 75 -21.01 10.99 -4.29
C GLU A 75 -19.87 10.60 -5.24
N ALA A 76 -19.51 11.50 -6.17
CA ALA A 76 -18.39 11.31 -7.09
C ALA A 76 -17.06 11.06 -6.36
N GLN A 77 -16.77 11.82 -5.28
CA GLN A 77 -15.58 11.60 -4.47
C GLN A 77 -15.61 10.26 -3.75
N VAL A 78 -16.78 9.81 -3.30
CA VAL A 78 -16.92 8.48 -2.69
C VAL A 78 -16.62 7.36 -3.69
N HIS A 79 -17.11 7.47 -4.92
CA HIS A 79 -16.79 6.53 -6.00
C HIS A 79 -15.30 6.54 -6.34
N ASP A 80 -14.67 7.71 -6.42
CA ASP A 80 -13.23 7.84 -6.66
C ASP A 80 -12.40 7.19 -5.56
N ILE A 81 -12.76 7.42 -4.29
CA ILE A 81 -12.09 6.78 -3.14
C ILE A 81 -12.19 5.25 -3.23
N ARG A 82 -13.38 4.72 -3.53
CA ARG A 82 -13.61 3.27 -3.66
C ARG A 82 -12.81 2.66 -4.83
N ARG A 83 -12.82 3.33 -5.99
CA ARG A 83 -12.08 2.92 -7.18
C ARG A 83 -10.57 2.89 -6.95
N ARG A 84 -10.04 3.90 -6.26
CA ARG A 84 -8.59 4.01 -5.97
C ARG A 84 -8.12 3.09 -4.87
N TYR A 85 -8.97 2.75 -3.91
CA TYR A 85 -8.61 1.82 -2.85
C TYR A 85 -8.36 0.39 -3.36
N GLN A 86 -9.07 -0.03 -4.43
CA GLN A 86 -8.94 -1.37 -5.03
C GLN A 86 -7.54 -1.76 -5.52
N PRO A 87 -6.83 -0.95 -6.30
CA PRO A 87 -5.47 -1.27 -6.76
C PRO A 87 -4.41 -1.22 -5.64
N GLY A 88 -4.82 -1.26 -4.36
CA GLY A 88 -3.93 -1.29 -3.20
C GLY A 88 -3.44 0.09 -2.76
N GLU A 89 -4.11 1.17 -3.18
CA GLU A 89 -3.78 2.49 -2.67
C GLU A 89 -4.07 2.59 -1.17
N THR A 90 -3.13 3.16 -0.42
CA THR A 90 -3.26 3.18 1.04
C THR A 90 -4.30 4.19 1.48
N ALA A 91 -5.12 3.82 2.47
CA ALA A 91 -6.12 4.74 3.05
C ALA A 91 -5.49 6.03 3.61
N SER A 92 -4.20 6.01 3.97
CA SER A 92 -3.47 7.19 4.42
C SER A 92 -3.25 8.22 3.31
N ALA A 93 -2.90 7.77 2.10
CA ALA A 93 -2.70 8.67 0.96
C ALA A 93 -4.03 9.35 0.58
N LEU A 94 -5.11 8.56 0.48
CA LEU A 94 -6.46 9.06 0.19
C LEU A 94 -6.97 10.02 1.28
N ALA A 95 -6.65 9.75 2.54
CA ALA A 95 -7.01 10.61 3.67
C ALA A 95 -6.34 12.00 3.58
N GLN A 96 -5.05 12.03 3.22
CA GLN A 96 -4.33 13.29 3.03
C GLN A 96 -4.89 14.09 1.86
N GLU A 97 -5.16 13.43 0.73
CA GLU A 97 -5.68 14.08 -0.47
C GLU A 97 -7.10 14.63 -0.29
N CYS A 98 -7.99 13.87 0.35
CA CYS A 98 -9.37 14.29 0.57
C CYS A 98 -9.56 15.16 1.83
N GLY A 99 -8.50 15.40 2.62
CA GLY A 99 -8.60 16.13 3.89
C GLY A 99 -9.51 15.41 4.90
N ARG A 100 -9.41 14.08 4.98
CA ARG A 100 -10.25 13.23 5.83
C ARG A 100 -9.46 12.39 6.81
N THR A 101 -10.14 11.90 7.83
CA THR A 101 -9.51 10.95 8.76
C THR A 101 -9.38 9.58 8.10
N LEU A 102 -8.33 8.85 8.46
CA LEU A 102 -8.07 7.50 7.97
C LEU A 102 -9.23 6.53 8.28
N LYS A 103 -9.87 6.69 9.45
CA LYS A 103 -11.07 5.91 9.83
C LYS A 103 -12.25 6.19 8.90
N ALA A 104 -12.48 7.45 8.51
CA ALA A 104 -13.56 7.80 7.59
C ALA A 104 -13.31 7.18 6.20
N ILE A 105 -12.09 7.32 5.67
CA ILE A 105 -11.72 6.72 4.38
C ILE A 105 -11.90 5.20 4.40
N ARG A 106 -11.42 4.49 5.42
CA ARG A 106 -11.64 3.04 5.54
C ARG A 106 -13.11 2.67 5.60
N THR A 107 -13.91 3.43 6.34
CA THR A 107 -15.36 3.18 6.45
C THR A 107 -16.06 3.39 5.11
N ILE A 108 -15.69 4.41 4.34
CA ILE A 108 -16.23 4.70 3.00
C ILE A 108 -15.79 3.62 1.99
N ALA A 109 -14.51 3.26 2.00
CA ALA A 109 -13.93 2.26 1.11
C ALA A 109 -14.54 0.87 1.33
N CYS A 110 -14.74 0.47 2.59
CA CYS A 110 -15.41 -0.78 2.96
C CYS A 110 -16.95 -0.70 2.90
N ARG A 111 -17.53 0.40 2.41
CA ARG A 111 -18.99 0.65 2.37
C ARG A 111 -19.72 0.54 3.71
N GLY A 112 -19.03 0.75 4.82
CA GLY A 112 -19.66 0.89 6.14
C GLY A 112 -20.57 2.13 6.22
N THR A 113 -20.31 3.12 5.37
CA THR A 113 -21.17 4.29 5.12
C THR A 113 -21.46 4.40 3.62
N TRP A 114 -22.45 5.23 3.26
CA TRP A 114 -22.90 5.43 1.87
C TRP A 114 -23.39 4.12 1.20
N THR A 115 -24.23 3.37 1.93
CA THR A 115 -24.79 2.09 1.48
C THR A 115 -25.85 2.23 0.39
N HIS A 116 -26.46 3.41 0.24
CA HIS A 116 -27.43 3.72 -0.80
C HIS A 116 -26.80 3.91 -2.17
N LEU A 117 -25.48 4.18 -2.25
CA LEU A 117 -24.79 4.31 -3.54
C LEU A 117 -24.59 2.92 -4.17
N PRO A 118 -25.02 2.73 -5.42
CA PRO A 118 -24.85 1.46 -6.10
C PRO A 118 -23.36 1.12 -6.29
N PRO A 119 -23.01 -0.18 -6.35
CA PRO A 119 -21.68 -0.58 -6.77
C PRO A 119 -21.37 -0.13 -8.20
N GLU A 120 -20.20 0.44 -8.41
CA GLU A 120 -19.68 0.64 -9.78
C GLU A 120 -19.32 -0.73 -10.41
N PRO A 121 -19.44 -0.88 -11.74
CA PRO A 121 -19.02 -2.09 -12.43
C PRO A 121 -17.52 -2.35 -12.20
N GLY A 122 -17.16 -3.56 -11.78
CA GLY A 122 -15.79 -3.90 -11.45
C GLY A 122 -15.35 -3.50 -10.04
N GLU A 123 -16.23 -2.89 -9.25
CA GLU A 123 -15.89 -2.56 -7.87
C GLU A 123 -15.80 -3.85 -7.02
N TYR A 124 -14.64 -4.11 -6.42
CA TYR A 124 -14.42 -5.24 -5.54
C TYR A 124 -15.34 -5.14 -4.32
N ARG A 125 -16.40 -5.95 -4.31
CA ARG A 125 -17.23 -6.15 -3.14
C ARG A 125 -16.39 -6.96 -2.16
N HIS A 126 -15.79 -6.28 -1.18
CA HIS A 126 -15.23 -6.98 -0.03
C HIS A 126 -16.31 -7.93 0.47
N ALA A 127 -16.02 -9.24 0.44
CA ALA A 127 -16.90 -10.25 0.99
C ALA A 127 -17.28 -9.76 2.38
N ASN A 128 -18.57 -9.47 2.57
CA ASN A 128 -19.01 -8.91 3.83
C ASN A 128 -18.56 -9.89 4.92
N PRO A 129 -17.79 -9.47 5.93
CA PRO A 129 -17.35 -10.41 6.96
C PRO A 129 -18.53 -11.08 7.67
N ALA A 130 -19.73 -10.49 7.63
CA ALA A 130 -20.96 -11.14 8.07
C ALA A 130 -21.42 -12.30 7.15
N GLU A 131 -21.18 -12.24 5.83
CA GLU A 131 -21.38 -13.36 4.91
C GLU A 131 -20.31 -14.44 5.10
N SER A 132 -19.06 -14.06 5.40
CA SER A 132 -17.99 -15.01 5.69
C SER A 132 -18.21 -15.84 6.96
N LYS A 133 -19.15 -15.47 7.84
CA LYS A 133 -19.52 -16.29 9.01
C LYS A 133 -20.49 -17.44 8.68
N LYS A 134 -21.11 -17.47 7.49
CA LYS A 134 -22.02 -18.56 7.11
C LYS A 134 -21.36 -19.72 6.37
N THR A 135 -20.11 -19.57 5.93
CA THR A 135 -19.30 -20.69 5.47
C THR A 135 -18.38 -21.12 6.60
N THR A 136 -18.96 -21.81 7.59
CA THR A 136 -18.16 -22.78 8.33
C THR A 136 -17.51 -23.67 7.26
N PRO A 137 -16.18 -23.76 7.14
CA PRO A 137 -15.62 -24.85 6.37
C PRO A 137 -16.16 -26.10 7.04
N SER A 138 -17.12 -26.78 6.39
CA SER A 138 -17.52 -28.12 6.78
C SER A 138 -16.21 -28.85 6.99
N LYS A 139 -15.97 -29.22 8.24
CA LYS A 139 -14.84 -30.02 8.67
C LYS A 139 -14.85 -31.25 7.77
N THR A 140 -14.11 -31.21 6.66
CA THR A 140 -13.90 -32.38 5.82
C THR A 140 -13.32 -33.42 6.76
N PRO A 141 -14.04 -34.52 7.02
CA PRO A 141 -13.52 -35.54 7.91
C PRO A 141 -12.19 -36.00 7.33
N LEU A 142 -11.12 -35.84 8.12
CA LEU A 142 -9.81 -36.38 7.80
C LEU A 142 -9.99 -37.85 7.41
N PRO A 143 -9.41 -38.32 6.28
CA PRO A 143 -9.52 -39.71 5.91
C PRO A 143 -8.96 -40.56 7.05
N ALA A 144 -9.78 -41.49 7.55
CA ALA A 144 -9.42 -42.39 8.63
C ALA A 144 -8.09 -43.08 8.29
N SER A 145 -7.14 -43.02 9.22
CA SER A 145 -5.86 -43.73 9.07
C SER A 145 -6.13 -45.22 8.87
N PRO A 146 -5.43 -45.89 7.92
CA PRO A 146 -5.63 -47.32 7.70
C PRO A 146 -5.22 -48.12 8.95
N PRO A 147 -5.91 -49.23 9.24
CA PRO A 147 -5.61 -50.07 10.40
C PRO A 147 -4.21 -50.69 10.26
N LYS A 148 -3.44 -50.67 11.36
CA LYS A 148 -2.17 -51.41 11.47
C LYS A 148 -2.47 -52.91 11.47
N THR A 149 -2.00 -53.61 10.45
CA THR A 149 -1.95 -55.08 10.42
C THR A 149 -0.90 -55.56 11.42
N ALA A 150 -1.26 -56.55 12.25
CA ALA A 150 -0.39 -57.23 13.19
C ALA A 150 0.27 -58.46 12.55
#